data_AF-A0A397V041-F1
#
_entry.id   AF-A0A397V041-F1
#
_cell.length_a   1.000
_cell.length_b   1.000
_cell.length_c   1.000
_cell.angle_alpha   90.00
_cell.angle_beta   90.00
_cell.angle_gamma   90.00
#
_symmetry.space_group_name_H-M   'P 1'
#
loop_
_entity.id
_entity.type
_entity.pdbx_description
1 polymer ?
#
loop_
_entity_poly.entity_id
_entity_poly.type
_entity_poly.pdbx_seq_one_letter_code
_entity_poly.pdbx_strand_id
1 'polypeptide(L)'
;MAYDRRTKWYSEHTTNFKTGLRLFWVLINYCSPFTTTVGPKSIDFKLSQRDFTRIRLKEYLGMGLSSRVYKIDWENTSSAIKVFNSGYDLSNEVEALQFLNRGNFSNIPTYIAYDDNSIIIYPVCERFGDKFQVSHALQLLQLLELIHKEQIYHQDVRPENILLDSDNNRLVLVDWGSAIRITDRRKRYTYEGTIMFASPNILRGNFGSYVPSASNDLHSFVRTMYILHNLSEMLAIPEGICHQKHG
;
A
#
# COMPACT_ATOMS: atom_id res chain seq x y z
N MET A 1 -23.38 17.47 -18.14
CA MET A 1 -24.23 18.66 -17.90
C MET A 1 -23.46 19.87 -18.37
N ALA A 2 -24.03 20.64 -19.30
CA ALA A 2 -23.50 21.93 -19.68
C ALA A 2 -24.47 23.01 -19.18
N TYR A 3 -23.96 23.97 -18.40
CA TYR A 3 -24.73 25.12 -17.94
C TYR A 3 -24.68 26.20 -19.02
N ASP A 4 -25.82 26.47 -19.64
CA ASP A 4 -25.94 27.55 -20.60
C ASP A 4 -26.14 28.87 -19.85
N ARG A 5 -25.12 29.72 -19.88
CA ARG A 5 -25.13 31.03 -19.20
C ARG A 5 -26.14 32.01 -19.79
N ARG A 6 -26.58 31.80 -21.04
CA ARG A 6 -27.50 32.69 -21.74
C ARG A 6 -28.95 32.38 -21.39
N THR A 7 -29.27 31.10 -21.23
CA THR A 7 -30.62 30.66 -20.85
C THR A 7 -30.77 30.49 -19.33
N LYS A 8 -29.67 30.24 -18.60
CA LYS A 8 -29.64 29.80 -17.18
C LYS A 8 -30.23 28.41 -16.95
N TRP A 9 -30.23 27.56 -17.97
CA TRP A 9 -30.72 26.19 -17.87
C TRP A 9 -29.56 25.19 -17.91
N TYR A 10 -29.73 24.10 -17.17
CA TYR A 10 -28.89 22.93 -17.30
C TYR A 10 -29.42 22.09 -18.45
N SER A 11 -28.56 21.79 -19.43
CA SER A 11 -28.86 20.76 -20.42
C SER A 11 -28.40 19.41 -19.90
N GLU A 12 -29.34 18.47 -19.79
CA GLU A 12 -29.01 17.07 -19.57
C GLU A 12 -28.40 16.51 -20.86
N HIS A 13 -27.25 15.84 -20.72
CA HIS A 13 -26.73 15.03 -21.81
C HIS A 13 -27.35 13.66 -21.68
N THR A 14 -28.13 13.24 -22.67
CA THR A 14 -28.55 11.85 -22.79
C THR A 14 -27.31 11.03 -23.13
N THR A 15 -26.92 10.14 -22.22
CA THR A 15 -25.84 9.18 -22.44
C THR A 15 -26.46 7.80 -22.64
N ASN A 16 -25.85 6.96 -23.47
CA ASN A 16 -26.38 5.61 -23.67
C ASN A 16 -26.17 4.73 -22.43
N PHE A 17 -26.97 3.68 -22.27
CA PHE A 17 -26.95 2.80 -21.10
C PHE A 17 -25.56 2.25 -20.76
N LYS A 18 -24.77 1.89 -21.77
CA LYS A 18 -23.40 1.38 -21.60
C LYS A 18 -22.45 2.45 -21.05
N THR A 19 -22.56 3.68 -21.52
CA THR A 19 -21.79 4.83 -21.00
C THR A 19 -22.30 5.23 -19.60
N GLY A 20 -23.61 5.15 -19.35
CA GLY A 20 -24.21 5.35 -18.03
C GLY A 20 -23.68 4.35 -16.99
N LEU A 21 -23.64 3.05 -17.32
CA LEU A 21 -23.04 2.01 -16.49
C LEU A 21 -21.55 2.24 -16.25
N ARG A 22 -20.80 2.69 -17.26
CA ARG A 22 -19.37 3.03 -17.11
C ARG A 22 -19.16 4.20 -16.15
N LEU A 23 -19.96 5.26 -16.28
CA LEU A 23 -19.91 6.42 -15.39
C LEU A 23 -20.35 6.06 -13.98
N PHE A 24 -21.39 5.25 -13.83
CA PHE A 24 -21.82 4.73 -12.54
C PHE A 24 -20.72 3.87 -11.89
N TRP A 25 -20.13 2.94 -12.64
CA TRP A 25 -19.01 2.11 -12.20
C TRP A 25 -17.81 2.94 -11.75
N VAL A 26 -17.49 4.02 -12.48
CA VAL A 26 -16.48 5.03 -12.12
C VAL A 26 -16.82 5.74 -10.81
N LEU A 27 -18.09 6.11 -10.59
CA LEU A 27 -18.52 6.82 -9.39
C LEU A 27 -18.50 5.95 -8.13
N ILE A 28 -18.83 4.65 -8.25
CA ILE A 28 -18.86 3.74 -7.10
C ILE A 28 -17.52 3.04 -6.85
N ASN A 29 -16.65 2.92 -7.87
CA ASN A 29 -15.32 2.33 -7.74
C ASN A 29 -14.25 3.41 -7.93
N TYR A 30 -13.83 4.05 -6.84
CA TYR A 30 -12.77 5.06 -6.83
C TYR A 30 -11.43 4.53 -7.40
N CYS A 31 -11.25 3.21 -7.47
CA CYS A 31 -10.07 2.52 -8.03
C CYS A 31 -10.30 1.87 -9.41
N SER A 32 -11.36 2.22 -10.14
CA SER A 32 -11.61 1.74 -11.50
C SER A 32 -10.48 2.14 -12.48
N PRO A 33 -10.13 1.34 -13.51
CA PRO A 33 -9.23 1.75 -14.60
C PRO A 33 -9.58 3.12 -15.23
N PHE A 34 -10.85 3.51 -15.12
CA PHE A 34 -11.39 4.77 -15.63
C PHE A 34 -11.29 5.95 -14.65
N THR A 35 -11.12 5.73 -13.33
CA THR A 35 -10.81 6.76 -12.32
C THR A 35 -9.31 6.85 -12.02
N THR A 36 -8.55 5.78 -12.26
CA THR A 36 -7.09 5.72 -12.04
C THR A 36 -6.29 6.55 -13.04
N THR A 37 -6.93 7.03 -14.11
CA THR A 37 -6.41 8.08 -15.00
C THR A 37 -6.59 9.50 -14.44
N VAL A 38 -7.33 9.67 -13.34
CA VAL A 38 -7.54 10.95 -12.64
C VAL A 38 -6.46 11.15 -11.58
N GLY A 39 -5.23 11.34 -12.04
CA GLY A 39 -4.08 11.69 -11.22
C GLY A 39 -3.17 12.68 -11.95
N PRO A 40 -2.19 13.28 -11.26
CA PRO A 40 -1.20 14.11 -11.94
C PRO A 40 -0.49 13.29 -13.02
N LYS A 41 -0.31 13.84 -14.24
CA LYS A 41 0.46 13.16 -15.30
C LYS A 41 1.97 13.12 -15.01
N SER A 42 2.41 13.99 -14.12
CA SER A 42 3.79 14.14 -13.71
C SER A 42 3.84 14.81 -12.35
N ILE A 43 4.90 14.58 -11.60
CA ILE A 43 5.23 15.31 -10.37
C ILE A 43 6.60 15.96 -10.51
N ASP A 44 6.81 17.06 -9.82
CA ASP A 44 8.13 17.66 -9.66
C ASP A 44 8.76 17.05 -8.40
N PHE A 45 9.78 16.23 -8.59
CA PHE A 45 10.48 15.52 -7.51
C PHE A 45 11.75 16.29 -7.14
N LYS A 46 11.88 16.67 -5.87
CA LYS A 46 13.01 17.50 -5.43
C LYS A 46 14.23 16.64 -5.13
N LEU A 47 15.34 16.93 -5.80
CA LEU A 47 16.65 16.32 -5.54
C LEU A 47 17.45 17.12 -4.50
N SER A 48 17.22 18.43 -4.45
CA SER A 48 17.85 19.36 -3.51
C SER A 48 16.94 20.57 -3.27
N GLN A 49 17.34 21.52 -2.42
CA GLN A 49 16.59 22.76 -2.22
C GLN A 49 16.35 23.58 -3.50
N ARG A 50 17.18 23.39 -4.54
CA ARG A 50 17.11 24.17 -5.79
C ARG A 50 16.95 23.31 -7.04
N ASP A 51 17.12 21.99 -6.94
CA ASP A 51 17.04 21.07 -8.07
C ASP A 51 15.79 20.20 -7.96
N PHE A 52 15.02 20.17 -9.04
CA PHE A 52 13.89 19.27 -9.19
C PHE A 52 13.95 18.58 -10.54
N THR A 53 13.43 17.36 -10.58
CA THR A 53 13.24 16.61 -11.82
C THR A 53 11.75 16.36 -12.01
N ARG A 54 11.26 16.63 -13.21
CA ARG A 54 9.87 16.34 -13.55
C ARG A 54 9.73 14.87 -13.92
N ILE A 55 9.13 14.08 -13.04
CA ILE A 55 8.90 12.65 -13.25
C ILE A 55 7.53 12.46 -13.90
N ARG A 56 7.48 11.78 -15.05
CA ARG A 56 6.22 11.37 -15.68
C ARG A 56 5.67 10.12 -15.00
N LEU A 57 4.41 10.18 -14.58
CA LEU A 57 3.72 9.01 -14.03
C LEU A 57 3.17 8.18 -15.18
N LYS A 58 3.56 6.90 -15.26
CA LYS A 58 3.18 6.00 -16.36
C LYS A 58 1.88 5.27 -16.09
N GLU A 59 1.75 4.73 -14.90
CA GLU A 59 0.65 3.86 -14.50
C GLU A 59 0.33 4.09 -13.03
N TYR A 60 -0.94 3.97 -12.66
CA TYR A 60 -1.35 3.99 -11.27
C TYR A 60 -1.36 2.57 -10.73
N LEU A 61 -0.59 2.33 -9.65
CA LEU A 61 -0.40 1.00 -9.07
C LEU A 61 -1.31 0.74 -7.86
N GLY A 62 -1.71 1.79 -7.13
CA GLY A 62 -2.64 1.62 -6.01
C GLY A 62 -2.79 2.82 -5.07
N MET A 63 -3.78 2.73 -4.17
CA MET A 63 -4.01 3.67 -3.07
C MET A 63 -3.72 2.97 -1.75
N GLY A 64 -2.94 3.63 -0.89
CA GLY A 64 -2.90 3.37 0.55
C GLY A 64 -3.69 4.42 1.32
N LEU A 65 -3.73 4.30 2.65
CA LEU A 65 -4.37 5.30 3.51
C LEU A 65 -3.67 6.67 3.44
N SER A 66 -2.34 6.66 3.38
CA SER A 66 -1.49 7.84 3.44
C SER A 66 -0.87 8.24 2.10
N SER A 67 -1.03 7.43 1.05
CA SER A 67 -0.27 7.60 -0.19
C SER A 67 -0.96 7.03 -1.42
N ARG A 68 -0.45 7.43 -2.59
CA ARG A 68 -0.78 6.87 -3.90
C ARG A 68 0.50 6.40 -4.57
N VAL A 69 0.46 5.22 -5.19
CA VAL A 69 1.64 4.61 -5.81
C VAL A 69 1.48 4.60 -7.32
N TYR A 70 2.53 4.99 -8.02
CA TYR A 70 2.58 5.04 -9.48
C TYR A 70 3.84 4.36 -10.02
N LYS A 71 3.73 3.81 -11.22
CA LYS A 71 4.88 3.36 -12.01
C LYS A 71 5.56 4.56 -12.66
N ILE A 72 6.88 4.56 -12.64
CA ILE A 72 7.73 5.55 -13.30
C ILE A 72 8.91 4.86 -13.98
N ASP A 73 9.55 5.55 -14.92
CA ASP A 73 10.92 5.18 -15.34
C ASP A 73 11.89 6.08 -14.58
N TRP A 74 12.70 5.49 -13.71
CA TRP A 74 13.79 6.17 -13.04
C TRP A 74 15.12 5.63 -13.60
N GLU A 75 15.89 6.49 -14.27
CA GLU A 75 17.19 6.10 -14.86
C GLU A 75 17.12 4.83 -15.74
N ASN A 76 16.09 4.75 -16.61
CA ASN A 76 15.77 3.59 -17.46
C ASN A 76 15.37 2.31 -16.72
N THR A 77 15.15 2.37 -15.41
CA THR A 77 14.61 1.28 -14.60
C THR A 77 13.14 1.51 -14.31
N SER A 78 12.32 0.49 -14.50
CA SER A 78 10.91 0.52 -14.13
C SER A 78 10.77 0.47 -12.61
N SER A 79 10.38 1.59 -12.01
CA SER A 79 10.33 1.79 -10.55
C SER A 79 8.95 2.24 -10.10
N ALA A 80 8.67 2.11 -8.81
CA ALA A 80 7.48 2.65 -8.18
C ALA A 80 7.80 3.96 -7.45
N ILE A 81 6.90 4.93 -7.51
CA ILE A 81 6.93 6.13 -6.69
C ILE A 81 5.70 6.15 -5.80
N LYS A 82 5.93 6.22 -4.49
CA LYS A 82 4.90 6.39 -3.45
C LYS A 82 4.81 7.89 -3.15
N VAL A 83 3.70 8.51 -3.50
CA VAL A 83 3.42 9.95 -3.27
C VAL A 83 2.47 10.07 -2.09
N PHE A 84 2.92 10.73 -1.03
CA PHE A 84 2.21 10.82 0.23
C PHE A 84 1.27 12.02 0.29
N ASN A 85 0.27 11.92 1.16
CA ASN A 85 -0.63 13.03 1.47
C ASN A 85 0.14 14.15 2.17
N SER A 86 -0.27 15.40 1.90
CA SER A 86 0.36 16.59 2.50
C SER A 86 0.43 16.47 4.03
N GLY A 87 1.63 16.67 4.59
CA GLY A 87 1.88 16.64 6.03
C GLY A 87 2.12 15.25 6.62
N TYR A 88 2.16 14.20 5.79
CA TYR A 88 2.62 12.89 6.24
C TYR A 88 4.12 12.92 6.56
N ASP A 89 4.53 12.29 7.67
CA ASP A 89 5.93 12.18 8.05
C ASP A 89 6.54 10.91 7.42
N LEU A 90 7.46 11.10 6.47
CA LEU A 90 8.13 10.01 5.76
C LEU A 90 9.36 9.48 6.50
N SER A 91 9.80 10.15 7.57
CA SER A 91 11.09 9.87 8.22
C SER A 91 11.22 8.41 8.62
N ASN A 92 10.17 7.86 9.25
CA ASN A 92 10.19 6.48 9.73
C ASN A 92 10.33 5.46 8.58
N GLU A 93 9.57 5.63 7.49
CA GLU A 93 9.64 4.71 6.34
C GLU A 93 10.99 4.81 5.62
N VAL A 94 11.51 6.04 5.43
CA VAL A 94 12.80 6.28 4.78
C VAL A 94 13.95 5.70 5.61
N GLU A 95 13.97 5.96 6.92
CA GLU A 95 15.02 5.45 7.82
C GLU A 95 15.01 3.92 7.87
N ALA A 96 13.83 3.30 7.95
CA ALA A 96 13.68 1.86 7.92
C ALA A 96 14.22 1.26 6.61
N LEU A 97 13.78 1.77 5.46
CA LEU A 97 14.22 1.28 4.15
C LEU A 97 15.73 1.46 3.95
N GLN A 98 16.29 2.63 4.27
CA GLN A 98 17.73 2.88 4.16
C GLN A 98 18.54 1.92 5.03
N PHE A 99 18.11 1.67 6.27
CA PHE A 99 18.80 0.72 7.15
C PHE A 99 18.77 -0.69 6.58
N LEU A 100 17.59 -1.16 6.17
CA LEU A 100 17.42 -2.52 5.65
C LEU A 100 18.15 -2.71 4.32
N ASN A 101 18.19 -1.71 3.43
CA ASN A 101 18.94 -1.83 2.19
C ASN A 101 20.45 -1.82 2.42
N ARG A 102 20.99 -1.09 3.41
CA ARG A 102 22.41 -1.20 3.81
C ARG A 102 22.75 -2.59 4.35
N GLY A 103 21.79 -3.26 5.00
CA GLY A 103 21.94 -4.63 5.48
C GLY A 103 21.75 -5.71 4.40
N ASN A 104 21.43 -5.34 3.15
CA ASN A 104 21.17 -6.27 2.04
C ASN A 104 20.08 -7.32 2.33
N PHE A 105 19.03 -6.93 3.05
CA PHE A 105 17.90 -7.82 3.30
C PHE A 105 17.17 -8.12 1.97
N SER A 106 16.83 -9.38 1.72
CA SER A 106 15.99 -9.78 0.60
C SER A 106 14.51 -9.50 0.89
N ASN A 107 13.64 -9.61 -0.12
CA ASN A 107 12.18 -9.53 0.04
C ASN A 107 11.65 -8.19 0.59
N ILE A 108 12.43 -7.12 0.47
CA ILE A 108 12.02 -5.74 0.73
C ILE A 108 12.21 -4.88 -0.52
N PRO A 109 11.58 -3.70 -0.61
CA PRO A 109 11.89 -2.74 -1.65
C PRO A 109 13.33 -2.23 -1.53
N THR A 110 13.97 -2.03 -2.67
CA THR A 110 15.18 -1.22 -2.81
C THR A 110 14.77 0.24 -2.80
N TYR A 111 15.19 0.98 -1.78
CA TYR A 111 15.14 2.43 -1.73
C TYR A 111 16.08 3.02 -2.79
N ILE A 112 15.57 3.97 -3.56
CA ILE A 112 16.33 4.70 -4.59
C ILE A 112 16.56 6.14 -4.13
N ALA A 113 15.47 6.87 -3.89
CA ALA A 113 15.50 8.28 -3.50
C ALA A 113 14.20 8.66 -2.79
N TYR A 114 14.20 9.79 -2.06
CA TYR A 114 13.00 10.42 -1.55
C TYR A 114 13.13 11.94 -1.66
N ASP A 115 11.99 12.61 -1.64
CA ASP A 115 11.88 14.06 -1.46
C ASP A 115 10.94 14.38 -0.28
N ASP A 116 10.50 15.63 -0.18
CA ASP A 116 9.62 16.08 0.91
C ASP A 116 8.31 15.28 1.04
N ASN A 117 7.81 14.67 -0.05
CA ASN A 117 6.48 14.03 -0.07
C ASN A 117 6.43 12.72 -0.83
N SER A 118 7.55 12.20 -1.35
CA SER A 118 7.56 11.02 -2.22
C SER A 118 8.77 10.15 -1.96
N ILE A 119 8.61 8.84 -2.12
CA ILE A 119 9.72 7.86 -2.09
C ILE A 119 9.70 7.08 -3.41
N ILE A 120 10.87 6.94 -4.03
CA ILE A 120 11.11 6.10 -5.19
C ILE A 120 11.73 4.78 -4.72
N ILE A 121 11.11 3.68 -5.12
CA ILE A 121 11.51 2.32 -4.76
C ILE A 121 11.46 1.38 -5.97
N TYR A 122 12.23 0.30 -5.90
CA TYR A 122 12.24 -0.81 -6.85
C TYR A 122 12.03 -2.13 -6.09
N PRO A 123 11.40 -3.16 -6.67
CA PRO A 123 10.76 -3.23 -7.98
C PRO A 123 9.33 -2.66 -7.99
N VAL A 124 8.77 -2.55 -9.19
CA VAL A 124 7.31 -2.43 -9.33
C VAL A 124 6.69 -3.76 -8.88
N CYS A 125 5.70 -3.68 -8.00
CA CYS A 125 5.05 -4.86 -7.45
C CYS A 125 3.56 -4.88 -7.79
N GLU A 126 2.99 -6.08 -7.86
CA GLU A 126 1.58 -6.35 -8.06
C GLU A 126 0.97 -7.12 -6.87
N ARG A 127 -0.37 -7.05 -6.74
CA ARG A 127 -1.08 -7.84 -5.72
C ARG A 127 -1.10 -9.31 -6.09
N PHE A 128 -1.10 -10.17 -5.07
CA PHE A 128 -1.14 -11.63 -5.27
C PHE A 128 -2.35 -12.13 -6.06
N GLY A 129 -3.54 -11.56 -5.86
CA GLY A 129 -4.78 -12.20 -6.33
C GLY A 129 -4.81 -13.65 -5.86
N ASP A 130 -5.03 -14.59 -6.79
CA ASP A 130 -5.04 -16.04 -6.51
C ASP A 130 -3.64 -16.69 -6.62
N LYS A 131 -2.56 -15.90 -6.81
CA LYS A 131 -1.20 -16.41 -7.05
C LYS A 131 -0.41 -16.74 -5.77
N PHE A 132 -0.99 -16.54 -4.58
CA PHE A 132 -0.28 -16.80 -3.33
C PHE A 132 0.05 -18.29 -3.18
N GLN A 133 1.23 -18.60 -2.66
CA GLN A 133 1.77 -19.96 -2.57
C GLN A 133 2.51 -20.12 -1.25
N VAL A 134 2.65 -21.36 -0.80
CA VAL A 134 3.38 -21.70 0.44
C VAL A 134 4.84 -21.20 0.41
N SER A 135 5.48 -21.20 -0.77
CA SER A 135 6.83 -20.65 -0.94
C SER A 135 6.92 -19.16 -0.59
N HIS A 136 5.87 -18.38 -0.84
CA HIS A 136 5.81 -16.96 -0.45
C HIS A 136 5.68 -16.83 1.07
N ALA A 137 4.87 -17.66 1.73
CA ALA A 137 4.79 -17.68 3.19
C ALA A 137 6.16 -17.95 3.84
N LEU A 138 6.95 -18.88 3.26
CA LEU A 138 8.30 -19.17 3.71
C LEU A 138 9.25 -17.98 3.52
N GLN A 139 9.19 -17.30 2.37
CA GLN A 139 9.98 -16.08 2.12
C GLN A 139 9.67 -14.99 3.14
N LEU A 140 8.39 -14.78 3.47
CA LEU A 140 7.99 -13.81 4.48
C LEU A 140 8.49 -14.17 5.88
N LEU A 141 8.38 -15.45 6.29
CA LEU A 141 8.90 -15.90 7.58
C LEU A 141 10.42 -15.73 7.69
N GLN A 142 11.16 -16.04 6.61
CA GLN A 142 12.61 -15.84 6.56
C GLN A 142 12.97 -14.36 6.72
N LEU A 143 12.27 -13.46 6.02
CA LEU A 143 12.46 -12.03 6.19
C LEU A 143 12.18 -11.58 7.63
N LEU A 144 11.05 -12.01 8.22
CA LEU A 144 10.69 -11.67 9.60
C LEU A 144 11.76 -12.14 10.59
N GLU A 145 12.25 -13.37 10.44
CA GLU A 145 13.33 -13.89 11.28
C GLU A 145 14.60 -13.02 11.20
N LEU A 146 14.98 -12.60 10.00
CA LEU A 146 16.16 -11.77 9.78
C LEU A 146 16.01 -10.39 10.43
N ILE A 147 14.90 -9.68 10.20
CA ILE A 147 14.71 -8.34 10.76
C ILE A 147 14.56 -8.38 12.29
N HIS A 148 13.95 -9.43 12.85
CA HIS A 148 13.80 -9.60 14.29
C HIS A 148 15.16 -9.80 15.00
N LYS A 149 16.13 -10.45 14.35
CA LYS A 149 17.52 -10.56 14.86
C LYS A 149 18.16 -9.18 15.02
N GLU A 150 17.89 -8.25 14.11
CA GLU A 150 18.33 -6.85 14.17
C GLU A 150 17.42 -5.94 15.01
N GLN A 151 16.48 -6.53 15.77
CA GLN A 151 15.55 -5.80 16.63
C GLN A 151 14.65 -4.81 15.86
N ILE A 152 14.29 -5.16 14.63
CA ILE A 152 13.35 -4.42 13.79
C ILE A 152 12.03 -5.20 13.75
N TYR A 153 10.91 -4.51 13.95
CA TYR A 153 9.57 -5.10 13.84
C TYR A 153 8.75 -4.32 12.83
N HIS A 154 8.04 -5.01 11.95
CA HIS A 154 7.26 -4.37 10.87
C HIS A 154 5.96 -3.73 11.39
N GLN A 155 5.34 -4.33 12.41
CA GLN A 155 4.06 -3.95 13.04
C GLN A 155 2.80 -4.04 12.17
N ASP A 156 2.92 -3.99 10.85
CA ASP A 156 1.78 -4.00 9.92
C ASP A 156 1.88 -5.11 8.85
N VAL A 157 2.21 -6.34 9.27
CA VAL A 157 2.17 -7.51 8.38
C VAL A 157 0.71 -7.86 8.07
N ARG A 158 0.28 -7.62 6.83
CA ARG A 158 -1.09 -7.86 6.35
C ARG A 158 -1.11 -8.14 4.85
N PRO A 159 -2.17 -8.75 4.29
CA PRO A 159 -2.25 -9.10 2.87
C PRO A 159 -1.95 -7.94 1.91
N GLU A 160 -2.37 -6.72 2.27
CA GLU A 160 -2.20 -5.52 1.45
C GLU A 160 -0.74 -5.05 1.36
N ASN A 161 0.09 -5.41 2.34
CA ASN A 161 1.50 -5.06 2.43
C ASN A 161 2.42 -6.17 1.92
N ILE A 162 1.85 -7.26 1.41
CA ILE A 162 2.58 -8.38 0.85
C ILE A 162 2.28 -8.39 -0.64
N LEU A 163 3.27 -8.03 -1.45
CA LEU A 163 3.15 -7.93 -2.90
C LEU A 163 4.10 -8.89 -3.61
N LEU A 164 3.92 -9.04 -4.92
CA LEU A 164 4.80 -9.79 -5.82
C LEU A 164 5.59 -8.83 -6.69
N ASP A 165 6.89 -9.02 -6.77
CA ASP A 165 7.73 -8.43 -7.80
C ASP A 165 7.21 -8.88 -9.17
N SER A 166 6.86 -7.90 -10.02
CA SER A 166 6.30 -8.15 -11.35
C SER A 166 7.26 -8.86 -12.30
N ASP A 167 8.58 -8.80 -12.05
CA ASP A 167 9.59 -9.33 -12.97
C ASP A 167 9.99 -10.78 -12.65
N ASN A 168 9.98 -11.18 -11.37
CA ASN A 168 10.52 -12.48 -10.93
C ASN A 168 9.62 -13.26 -9.97
N ASN A 169 8.39 -12.78 -9.70
CA ASN A 169 7.42 -13.45 -8.83
C ASN A 169 7.94 -13.70 -7.40
N ARG A 170 8.86 -12.86 -6.91
CA ARG A 170 9.34 -12.88 -5.52
C ARG A 170 8.40 -12.09 -4.63
N LEU A 171 8.15 -12.56 -3.41
CA LEU A 171 7.44 -11.78 -2.40
C LEU A 171 8.25 -10.54 -2.01
N VAL A 172 7.55 -9.41 -1.88
CA VAL A 172 8.09 -8.16 -1.33
C VAL A 172 7.16 -7.69 -0.22
N LEU A 173 7.69 -7.56 0.99
CA LEU A 173 7.01 -6.92 2.12
C LEU A 173 7.20 -5.40 2.00
N VAL A 174 6.11 -4.69 1.79
CA VAL A 174 6.07 -3.24 1.57
C VAL A 174 5.44 -2.51 2.76
N ASP A 175 5.48 -1.18 2.70
CA ASP A 175 4.91 -0.27 3.71
C ASP A 175 5.58 -0.35 5.08
N TRP A 176 6.80 0.20 5.15
CA TRP A 176 7.63 0.22 6.36
C TRP A 176 7.33 1.44 7.26
N GLY A 177 6.25 2.18 6.98
CA GLY A 177 5.89 3.40 7.72
C GLY A 177 5.54 3.18 9.19
N SER A 178 5.10 1.98 9.58
CA SER A 178 4.86 1.61 10.99
C SER A 178 6.01 0.80 11.61
N ALA A 179 7.06 0.53 10.84
CA ALA A 179 8.17 -0.28 11.30
C ALA A 179 8.94 0.44 12.42
N ILE A 180 9.54 -0.32 13.31
CA ILE A 180 10.30 0.24 14.41
C ILE A 180 11.60 -0.52 14.59
N ARG A 181 12.63 0.21 15.02
CA ARG A 181 13.88 -0.37 15.48
C ARG A 181 14.06 -0.08 16.95
N ILE A 182 14.19 -1.13 17.76
CA ILE A 182 14.38 -0.95 19.21
C ILE A 182 15.86 -1.01 19.55
N THR A 183 16.34 0.01 20.25
CA THR A 183 17.68 0.05 20.86
C THR A 183 17.63 -0.23 22.36
N ASP A 184 16.49 0.08 22.99
CA ASP A 184 16.17 -0.26 24.37
C ASP A 184 14.95 -1.18 24.41
N ARG A 185 15.15 -2.41 24.88
CA ARG A 185 14.10 -3.44 25.02
C ARG A 185 13.04 -3.10 26.07
N ARG A 186 13.23 -2.07 26.89
CA ARG A 186 12.26 -1.61 27.89
C ARG A 186 11.45 -0.40 27.42
N LYS A 187 11.87 0.25 26.33
CA LYS A 187 11.14 1.40 25.79
C LYS A 187 9.77 0.96 25.30
N ARG A 188 8.75 1.74 25.67
CA ARG A 188 7.38 1.54 25.24
C ARG A 188 7.07 2.43 24.06
N TYR A 189 6.29 1.92 23.12
CA TYR A 189 5.92 2.58 21.87
C TYR A 189 4.41 2.62 21.73
N THR A 190 3.90 3.60 21.00
CA THR A 190 2.50 3.62 20.56
C THR A 190 2.34 2.62 19.41
N TYR A 191 1.20 1.93 19.36
CA TYR A 191 0.90 1.02 18.26
C TYR A 191 0.34 1.80 17.06
N GLU A 192 0.99 1.66 15.91
CA GLU A 192 0.62 2.38 14.67
C GLU A 192 0.23 1.42 13.52
N GLY A 193 0.17 0.11 13.80
CA GLY A 193 -0.26 -0.88 12.82
C GLY A 193 -1.78 -1.03 12.72
N THR A 194 -2.22 -1.90 11.80
CA THR A 194 -3.64 -2.15 11.56
C THR A 194 -4.27 -2.99 12.68
N ILE A 195 -5.28 -2.44 13.35
CA ILE A 195 -5.99 -3.07 14.49
C ILE A 195 -6.42 -4.52 14.23
N MET A 196 -6.93 -4.82 13.03
CA MET A 196 -7.39 -6.17 12.66
C MET A 196 -6.28 -7.23 12.67
N PHE A 197 -5.01 -6.82 12.64
CA PHE A 197 -3.85 -7.70 12.67
C PHE A 197 -3.12 -7.67 14.01
N ALA A 198 -3.46 -6.72 14.89
CA ALA A 198 -2.82 -6.56 16.19
C ALA A 198 -2.93 -7.81 17.08
N SER A 199 -1.83 -8.09 17.81
CA SER A 199 -1.76 -9.19 18.77
C SER A 199 -2.68 -9.01 19.98
N PRO A 200 -3.08 -10.10 20.69
CA PRO A 200 -3.97 -10.01 21.84
C PRO A 200 -3.44 -9.11 22.96
N ASN A 201 -2.12 -9.05 23.16
CA ASN A 201 -1.51 -8.20 24.17
C ASN A 201 -1.68 -6.71 23.86
N ILE A 202 -1.62 -6.32 22.58
CA ILE A 202 -1.89 -4.94 22.14
C ILE A 202 -3.37 -4.59 22.36
N LEU A 203 -4.28 -5.50 21.94
CA LEU A 203 -5.73 -5.30 22.06
C LEU A 203 -6.16 -5.20 23.52
N ARG A 204 -5.68 -6.09 24.40
CA ARG A 204 -5.98 -6.07 25.85
C ARG A 204 -5.40 -4.85 26.57
N GLY A 205 -4.33 -4.28 26.02
CA GLY A 205 -3.75 -3.03 26.52
C GLY A 205 -4.50 -1.78 26.09
N ASN A 206 -5.66 -1.90 25.42
CA ASN A 206 -6.44 -0.79 24.85
C ASN A 206 -5.57 0.14 23.97
N PHE A 207 -4.63 -0.44 23.20
CA PHE A 207 -3.68 0.32 22.38
C PHE A 207 -2.82 1.32 23.16
N GLY A 208 -2.72 1.16 24.48
CA GLY A 208 -1.73 1.86 25.29
C GLY A 208 -0.30 1.52 24.85
N SER A 209 0.67 2.27 25.37
CA SER A 209 2.06 2.04 25.02
C SER A 209 2.46 0.60 25.33
N TYR A 210 3.24 -0.04 24.47
CA TYR A 210 3.61 -1.46 24.59
C TYR A 210 5.09 -1.67 24.31
N VAL A 211 5.63 -2.81 24.73
CA VAL A 211 6.99 -3.23 24.36
C VAL A 211 6.88 -4.11 23.11
N PRO A 212 7.45 -3.68 21.97
CA PRO A 212 7.38 -4.45 20.75
C PRO A 212 8.20 -5.74 20.80
N SER A 213 7.72 -6.76 20.11
CA SER A 213 8.33 -8.08 20.09
C SER A 213 8.06 -8.81 18.77
N ALA A 214 8.92 -9.77 18.45
CA ALA A 214 8.76 -10.67 17.31
C ALA A 214 7.38 -11.35 17.30
N SER A 215 6.84 -11.67 18.48
CA SER A 215 5.53 -12.31 18.62
C SER A 215 4.38 -11.46 18.08
N ASN A 216 4.52 -10.14 18.02
CA ASN A 216 3.49 -9.26 17.46
C ASN A 216 3.40 -9.42 15.94
N ASP A 217 4.53 -9.39 15.24
CA ASP A 217 4.58 -9.64 13.79
C ASP A 217 4.18 -11.08 13.44
N LEU A 218 4.58 -12.08 14.24
CA LEU A 218 4.20 -13.47 14.02
C LEU A 218 2.68 -13.69 14.17
N HIS A 219 2.03 -12.97 15.08
CA HIS A 219 0.58 -13.01 15.21
C HIS A 219 -0.11 -12.41 13.97
N SER A 220 0.38 -11.26 13.50
CA SER A 220 -0.07 -10.63 12.26
C SER A 220 0.14 -11.54 11.04
N PHE A 221 1.28 -12.24 10.98
CA PHE A 221 1.58 -13.27 9.98
C PHE A 221 0.54 -14.39 9.97
N VAL A 222 0.23 -14.98 11.13
CA VAL A 222 -0.78 -16.07 11.22
C VAL A 222 -2.15 -15.60 10.70
N ARG A 223 -2.58 -14.40 11.10
CA ARG A 223 -3.85 -13.81 10.61
C ARG A 223 -3.82 -13.57 9.09
N THR A 224 -2.69 -13.09 8.60
CA THR A 224 -2.48 -12.87 7.16
C THR A 224 -2.55 -14.16 6.38
N MET A 225 -1.89 -15.22 6.84
CA MET A 225 -1.93 -16.53 6.20
C MET A 225 -3.35 -17.09 6.20
N TYR A 226 -4.07 -16.96 7.32
CA TYR A 226 -5.48 -17.35 7.38
C TYR A 226 -6.33 -16.62 6.34
N ILE A 227 -6.16 -15.31 6.18
CA ILE A 227 -6.89 -14.54 5.18
C ILE A 227 -6.50 -14.96 3.76
N LEU A 228 -5.21 -15.03 3.45
CA LEU A 228 -4.72 -15.36 2.11
C LEU A 228 -5.10 -16.78 1.67
N HIS A 229 -5.17 -17.74 2.60
CA HIS A 229 -5.59 -19.11 2.29
C HIS A 229 -7.11 -19.28 2.16
N ASN A 230 -7.89 -18.37 2.74
CA ASN A 230 -9.36 -18.44 2.74
C ASN A 230 -9.98 -17.32 1.89
N LEU A 231 -9.26 -16.77 0.89
CA LEU A 231 -9.75 -15.67 0.05
C LEU A 231 -11.10 -15.99 -0.63
N SER A 232 -11.36 -17.27 -0.94
CA SER A 232 -12.63 -17.74 -1.51
C SER A 232 -13.77 -17.90 -0.48
N GLU A 233 -13.44 -18.03 0.81
CA GLU A 233 -14.40 -18.27 1.91
C GLU A 233 -14.62 -17.04 2.79
N MET A 234 -13.72 -16.06 2.74
CA MET A 234 -13.99 -14.75 3.30
C MET A 234 -15.19 -14.19 2.57
N LEU A 235 -16.28 -14.00 3.32
CA LEU A 235 -17.46 -13.28 2.89
C LEU A 235 -17.00 -12.06 2.09
N ALA A 236 -17.11 -12.14 0.76
CA ALA A 236 -17.43 -10.97 0.00
C ALA A 236 -18.61 -10.38 0.76
N ILE A 237 -18.45 -9.16 1.30
CA ILE A 237 -19.64 -8.35 1.58
C ILE A 237 -20.47 -8.54 0.32
N PRO A 238 -21.67 -9.15 0.40
CA PRO A 238 -22.39 -9.49 -0.80
C PRO A 238 -22.46 -8.21 -1.61
N GLU A 239 -21.92 -8.21 -2.83
CA GLU A 239 -22.32 -7.17 -3.78
C GLU A 239 -23.83 -7.21 -3.74
N GLY A 240 -24.44 -6.16 -3.18
CA GLY A 240 -25.81 -6.23 -2.67
C GLY A 240 -26.69 -6.91 -3.69
N ILE A 241 -27.02 -8.19 -3.42
CA ILE A 241 -27.91 -8.97 -4.27
C ILE A 241 -29.27 -8.33 -4.02
N CYS A 242 -29.56 -7.33 -4.82
CA CYS A 242 -30.90 -6.78 -4.93
C CYS A 242 -31.71 -7.90 -5.58
N HIS A 243 -32.30 -8.75 -4.75
CA HIS A 243 -33.25 -9.74 -5.19
C HIS A 243 -34.39 -9.02 -5.91
N GLN A 244 -34.36 -9.02 -7.23
CA GLN A 244 -35.57 -8.97 -8.02
C GLN A 244 -36.33 -10.26 -7.72
N LYS A 245 -37.38 -10.17 -6.91
CA LYS A 245 -38.54 -11.02 -7.07
C LYS A 245 -39.65 -10.16 -7.67
N HIS A 246 -39.78 -10.25 -8.99
CA HIS A 246 -41.06 -10.09 -9.64
C HIS A 246 -41.78 -11.45 -9.61
N GLY A 247 -43.06 -11.39 -9.29
CA GLY A 247 -43.97 -12.50 -9.03
C GLY A 247 -45.02 -12.03 -8.06
#